data_AF-A0A1D6F2J6-F1
#
_entry.id   AF-A0A1D6F2J6-F1
#
_cell.length_a   1.000
_cell.length_b   1.000
_cell.length_c   1.000
_cell.angle_alpha   90.00
_cell.angle_beta   90.00
_cell.angle_gamma   90.00
#
_symmetry.space_group_name_H-M   'P 1'
#
loop_
_entity.id
_entity.type
_entity.pdbx_description
1 polymer ?
#
loop_
_entity_poly.entity_id
_entity_poly.type
_entity_poly.pdbx_seq_one_letter_code
_entity_poly.pdbx_strand_id
1 'polypeptide(L)'
;MSFFFRAASRQRPLPQEIARSLKDSLVALDTKTGAKALEDAEKNILTLRHTLAGDGEVEPNQEQVLQIALEICKEGVLSLFVQNLPSLGWEARKDLVHCWCILLRQKVDESYCCVQYIENHFDLLDFLVVCYKNLEVALNCGNMLRECIKYPTLANALSDIYWSQAASSCFSSMLNCQTSILHLML
;
A
#
# COMPACT_ATOMS: atom_id res chain seq x y z
N MET A 1 -11.81 -48.83 8.83
CA MET A 1 -10.90 -48.10 9.73
C MET A 1 -10.98 -46.64 9.38
N SER A 2 -11.43 -45.81 10.31
CA SER A 2 -11.62 -44.37 10.13
C SER A 2 -10.26 -43.69 10.23
N PHE A 3 -9.77 -43.16 9.12
CA PHE A 3 -8.57 -42.31 9.11
C PHE A 3 -8.95 -40.95 9.69
N PHE A 4 -8.66 -40.75 10.98
CA PHE A 4 -8.70 -39.46 11.63
C PHE A 4 -7.58 -38.58 11.04
N PHE A 5 -7.93 -37.74 10.08
CA PHE A 5 -7.13 -36.57 9.71
C PHE A 5 -7.07 -35.64 10.92
N ARG A 6 -6.00 -35.77 11.71
CA ARG A 6 -5.60 -34.73 12.66
C ARG A 6 -4.83 -33.68 11.85
N ALA A 7 -5.57 -32.83 11.14
CA ALA A 7 -5.02 -31.55 10.73
C ALA A 7 -4.63 -30.83 12.02
N ALA A 8 -3.33 -30.79 12.33
CA ALA A 8 -2.81 -29.89 13.34
C ALA A 8 -3.40 -28.52 12.98
N SER A 9 -4.19 -27.93 13.88
CA SER A 9 -4.69 -26.59 13.67
C SER A 9 -3.45 -25.72 13.45
N ARG A 10 -3.19 -25.32 12.20
CA ARG A 10 -2.28 -24.20 11.94
C ARG A 10 -2.91 -23.07 12.75
N GLN A 11 -2.34 -22.75 13.91
CA GLN A 11 -2.82 -21.65 14.73
C GLN A 11 -2.73 -20.43 13.82
N ARG A 12 -3.89 -19.96 13.36
CA ARG A 12 -3.94 -18.77 12.53
C ARG A 12 -3.51 -17.61 13.44
N PRO A 13 -2.46 -16.86 13.07
CA PRO A 13 -2.01 -15.75 13.90
C PRO A 13 -3.14 -14.74 14.08
N LEU A 14 -3.21 -14.12 15.26
CA LEU A 14 -4.28 -13.18 15.55
C LEU A 14 -4.16 -11.97 14.60
N PRO A 15 -5.28 -11.35 14.17
CA PRO A 15 -5.26 -10.17 13.32
C PRO A 15 -4.33 -9.05 13.81
N GLN A 16 -4.32 -8.83 15.13
CA GLN A 16 -3.47 -7.84 15.81
C GLN A 16 -1.97 -8.18 15.70
N GLU A 17 -1.62 -9.45 15.79
CA GLU A 17 -0.23 -9.91 15.69
C GLU A 17 0.27 -9.76 14.25
N ILE A 18 -0.59 -10.03 13.26
CA ILE A 18 -0.25 -9.83 11.84
C ILE A 18 0.03 -8.36 11.56
N ALA A 19 -0.87 -7.46 11.97
CA ALA A 19 -0.70 -6.02 11.75
C ALA A 19 0.55 -5.48 12.45
N ARG A 20 0.79 -5.89 13.70
CA ARG A 20 1.95 -5.46 14.49
C ARG A 20 3.27 -5.99 13.92
N SER A 21 3.35 -7.30 13.63
CA SER A 21 4.55 -7.91 13.03
C SER A 21 4.89 -7.24 11.69
N LEU A 22 3.88 -7.01 10.85
CA LEU A 22 4.06 -6.34 9.57
C LEU A 22 4.57 -4.90 9.76
N LYS A 23 3.97 -4.13 10.66
CA LYS A 23 4.43 -2.78 11.01
C LYS A 23 5.89 -2.77 11.45
N ASP A 24 6.24 -3.61 12.42
CA ASP A 24 7.59 -3.65 12.98
C ASP A 24 8.62 -3.99 11.91
N SER A 25 8.31 -4.93 11.01
CA SER A 25 9.19 -5.29 9.90
C SER A 25 9.35 -4.18 8.85
N LEU A 26 8.27 -3.46 8.51
CA LEU A 26 8.32 -2.35 7.54
C LEU A 26 9.04 -1.13 8.12
N VAL A 27 8.88 -0.83 9.41
CA VAL A 27 9.63 0.23 10.09
C VAL A 27 11.12 -0.14 10.22
N ALA A 28 11.41 -1.42 10.48
CA ALA A 28 12.79 -1.90 10.52
C ALA A 28 13.45 -1.80 9.14
N LEU A 29 12.71 -2.06 8.05
CA LEU A 29 13.22 -1.92 6.69
C LEU A 29 13.64 -0.48 6.36
N ASP A 30 12.85 0.51 6.80
CA ASP A 30 13.12 1.93 6.60
C ASP A 30 14.33 2.44 7.42
N THR A 31 14.45 1.98 8.67
CA THR A 31 15.48 2.47 9.61
C THR A 31 16.79 1.69 9.60
N LYS A 32 16.76 0.40 9.27
CA LYS A 32 17.90 -0.51 9.31
C LYS A 32 18.03 -1.17 7.95
N THR A 33 18.67 -0.48 7.02
CA THR A 33 19.01 -1.04 5.70
C THR A 33 19.87 -2.28 5.87
N GLY A 34 19.27 -3.47 5.72
CA GLY A 34 19.96 -4.75 5.86
C GLY A 34 19.15 -5.89 5.25
N ALA A 35 19.84 -6.85 4.63
CA ALA A 35 19.22 -8.00 3.96
C ALA A 35 18.23 -8.77 4.86
N LYS A 36 18.50 -8.80 6.18
CA LYS A 36 17.63 -9.47 7.14
C LYS A 36 16.29 -8.75 7.34
N ALA A 37 16.31 -7.43 7.43
CA ALA A 37 15.08 -6.64 7.57
C ALA A 37 14.19 -6.76 6.33
N LEU A 38 14.81 -6.79 5.15
CA LEU A 38 14.10 -7.02 3.89
C LEU A 38 13.45 -8.42 3.86
N GLU A 39 14.22 -9.48 4.15
CA GLU A 39 13.70 -10.85 4.19
C GLU A 39 12.51 -10.99 5.15
N ASP A 40 12.61 -10.40 6.34
CA ASP A 40 11.55 -10.47 7.36
C ASP A 40 10.29 -9.68 6.92
N ALA A 41 10.47 -8.51 6.30
CA ALA A 41 9.36 -7.73 5.74
C ALA A 41 8.65 -8.49 4.60
N GLU A 42 9.39 -9.05 3.64
CA GLU A 42 8.84 -9.81 2.53
C GLU A 42 8.10 -11.07 3.00
N LYS A 43 8.63 -11.76 4.02
CA LYS A 43 7.96 -12.91 4.64
C LYS A 43 6.65 -12.51 5.33
N ASN A 44 6.62 -11.39 6.03
CA ASN A 44 5.41 -10.87 6.66
C ASN A 44 4.36 -10.43 5.62
N ILE A 45 4.78 -9.82 4.51
CA ILE A 45 3.88 -9.47 3.39
C ILE A 45 3.27 -10.74 2.78
N LEU A 46 4.08 -11.78 2.55
CA LEU A 46 3.59 -13.07 2.04
C LEU A 46 2.58 -13.71 3.01
N THR A 47 2.85 -13.63 4.31
CA THR A 47 1.95 -14.14 5.36
C THR A 47 0.61 -13.40 5.35
N LEU A 48 0.65 -12.07 5.21
CA LEU A 48 -0.55 -11.26 5.02
C LEU A 48 -1.30 -11.70 3.76
N ARG A 49 -0.60 -11.85 2.62
CA ARG A 49 -1.22 -12.25 1.34
C ARG A 49 -1.95 -13.58 1.46
N HIS A 50 -1.34 -14.60 2.05
CA HIS A 50 -2.01 -15.89 2.27
C HIS A 50 -3.21 -15.78 3.20
N THR A 51 -3.14 -14.91 4.21
CA THR A 51 -4.27 -14.72 5.14
C THR A 51 -5.44 -14.00 4.47
N LEU A 52 -5.15 -13.04 3.59
CA LEU A 52 -6.18 -12.24 2.89
C LEU A 52 -6.80 -12.96 1.69
N ALA A 53 -6.00 -13.67 0.90
CA ALA A 53 -6.43 -14.27 -0.36
C ALA A 53 -6.62 -15.80 -0.31
N GLY A 54 -6.12 -16.45 0.74
CA GLY A 54 -5.96 -17.91 0.79
C GLY A 54 -4.67 -18.38 0.13
N ASP A 55 -4.32 -19.66 0.36
CA ASP A 55 -3.14 -20.34 -0.20
C ASP A 55 -3.51 -21.47 -1.17
N GLY A 56 -4.77 -21.54 -1.62
CA GLY A 56 -5.33 -22.58 -2.48
C GLY A 56 -5.90 -23.80 -1.72
N GLU A 57 -5.43 -24.02 -0.49
CA GLU A 57 -5.92 -25.09 0.39
C GLU A 57 -6.87 -24.54 1.46
N VAL A 58 -6.64 -23.31 1.90
CA VAL A 58 -7.45 -22.63 2.91
C VAL A 58 -8.10 -21.39 2.31
N GLU A 59 -9.44 -21.36 2.34
CA GLU A 59 -10.20 -20.18 1.93
C GLU A 59 -10.09 -19.04 2.95
N PRO A 60 -10.05 -17.77 2.48
CA PRO A 60 -9.96 -16.62 3.37
C PRO A 60 -11.25 -16.42 4.16
N ASN A 61 -11.11 -16.31 5.49
CA ASN A 61 -12.23 -15.98 6.37
C ASN A 61 -12.50 -14.47 6.32
N GLN A 62 -13.66 -14.08 5.76
CA GLN A 62 -14.03 -12.68 5.58
C GLN A 62 -14.05 -11.86 6.88
N GLU A 63 -14.51 -12.45 8.00
CA GLU A 63 -14.48 -11.77 9.30
C GLU A 63 -13.03 -11.48 9.72
N GLN A 64 -12.15 -12.47 9.55
CA GLN A 64 -10.73 -12.30 9.87
C GLN A 64 -10.07 -11.24 8.98
N VAL A 65 -10.41 -11.21 7.69
CA VAL A 65 -9.92 -10.21 6.73
C VAL A 65 -10.35 -8.80 7.14
N LEU A 66 -11.61 -8.62 7.55
CA LEU A 66 -12.11 -7.34 8.03
C LEU A 66 -11.38 -6.89 9.30
N GLN A 67 -11.18 -7.79 10.28
CA GLN A 67 -10.44 -7.47 11.50
C GLN A 67 -8.98 -7.07 11.22
N ILE A 68 -8.33 -7.73 10.25
CA ILE A 68 -6.97 -7.36 9.82
C ILE A 68 -6.97 -5.97 9.18
N ALA A 69 -7.94 -5.65 8.34
CA ALA A 69 -8.04 -4.34 7.71
C ALA A 69 -8.22 -3.22 8.75
N LEU A 70 -9.04 -3.45 9.78
CA LEU A 70 -9.22 -2.52 10.89
C LEU A 70 -7.92 -2.29 11.67
N GLU A 71 -7.20 -3.36 12.02
CA GLU A 71 -5.93 -3.22 12.76
C GLU A 71 -4.82 -2.59 11.88
N ILE A 72 -4.78 -2.87 10.58
CA ILE A 72 -3.86 -2.21 9.62
C ILE A 72 -4.11 -0.70 9.58
N CYS A 73 -5.37 -0.27 9.54
CA CYS A 73 -5.72 1.15 9.55
C CYS A 73 -5.36 1.80 10.88
N LYS A 74 -5.73 1.15 11.99
CA LYS A 74 -5.46 1.64 13.36
C LYS A 74 -3.96 1.79 13.65
N GLU A 75 -3.14 0.85 13.19
CA GLU A 75 -1.69 0.87 13.41
C GLU A 75 -0.93 1.74 12.40
N GLY A 76 -1.62 2.30 11.40
CA GLY A 76 -1.04 3.15 10.34
C GLY A 76 -0.20 2.39 9.32
N VAL A 77 -0.39 1.08 9.19
CA VAL A 77 0.44 0.21 8.34
C VAL A 77 0.18 0.46 6.86
N LEU A 78 -1.02 0.94 6.51
CA LEU A 78 -1.40 1.24 5.13
C LEU A 78 -0.48 2.31 4.50
N SER A 79 -0.01 3.29 5.29
CA SER A 79 0.96 4.29 4.84
C SER A 79 2.34 3.68 4.57
N LEU A 80 2.76 2.73 5.42
CA LEU A 80 4.05 2.05 5.29
C LEU A 80 4.13 1.20 4.01
N PHE A 81 2.99 0.71 3.50
CA PHE A 81 2.95 -0.02 2.24
C PHE A 81 3.48 0.82 1.10
N VAL A 82 3.02 2.06 1.02
CA VAL A 82 3.40 2.96 -0.07
C VAL A 82 4.86 3.38 0.07
N GLN A 83 5.27 3.77 1.29
CA GLN A 83 6.62 4.26 1.58
C GLN A 83 7.70 3.21 1.30
N ASN A 84 7.45 1.94 1.66
CA ASN A 84 8.42 0.87 1.50
C ASN A 84 8.35 0.16 0.13
N LEU A 85 7.36 0.47 -0.71
CA LEU A 85 7.19 -0.19 -2.00
C LEU A 85 8.47 -0.20 -2.87
N PRO A 86 9.25 0.89 -2.97
CA PRO A 86 10.51 0.89 -3.73
C PRO A 86 11.60 -0.02 -3.15
N SER A 87 11.60 -0.27 -1.84
CA SER A 87 12.63 -1.05 -1.15
C SER A 87 12.41 -2.57 -1.25
N LEU A 88 11.21 -3.01 -1.63
CA LEU A 88 10.84 -4.42 -1.71
C LEU A 88 11.29 -5.08 -3.02
N GLY A 89 11.49 -6.38 -3.02
CA GLY A 89 11.70 -7.19 -4.22
C GLY A 89 10.45 -7.31 -5.08
N TRP A 90 10.63 -7.74 -6.33
CA TRP A 90 9.56 -7.76 -7.35
C TRP A 90 8.32 -8.57 -6.93
N GLU A 91 8.50 -9.76 -6.34
CA GLU A 91 7.37 -10.58 -5.88
C GLU A 91 6.65 -9.96 -4.69
N ALA A 92 7.40 -9.45 -3.71
CA ALA A 92 6.83 -8.79 -2.55
C ALA A 92 6.02 -7.55 -2.93
N ARG A 93 6.46 -6.77 -3.93
CA ARG A 93 5.66 -5.66 -4.48
C ARG A 93 4.35 -6.13 -5.08
N LYS A 94 4.31 -7.28 -5.75
CA LYS A 94 3.06 -7.85 -6.32
C LYS A 94 2.13 -8.32 -5.21
N ASP A 95 2.65 -9.03 -4.21
CA ASP A 95 1.90 -9.47 -3.04
C ASP A 95 1.32 -8.28 -2.27
N LEU A 96 2.12 -7.21 -2.08
CA LEU A 96 1.68 -5.99 -1.39
C LEU A 96 0.55 -5.27 -2.15
N VAL A 97 0.68 -5.12 -3.48
CA VAL A 97 -0.39 -4.56 -4.33
C VAL A 97 -1.65 -5.42 -4.26
N HIS A 98 -1.51 -6.74 -4.23
CA HIS A 98 -2.65 -7.64 -4.09
C HIS A 98 -3.36 -7.46 -2.74
N CYS A 99 -2.59 -7.38 -1.65
CA CYS A 99 -3.11 -7.08 -0.32
C CYS A 99 -3.85 -5.73 -0.30
N TRP A 100 -3.26 -4.69 -0.88
CA TRP A 100 -3.88 -3.37 -1.04
C TRP A 100 -5.28 -3.48 -1.69
N CYS A 101 -5.38 -4.17 -2.83
CA CYS A 101 -6.65 -4.35 -3.53
C CYS A 101 -7.73 -5.03 -2.67
N ILE A 102 -7.36 -6.01 -1.85
CA ILE A 102 -8.30 -6.73 -0.97
C ILE A 102 -8.72 -5.82 0.20
N LEU A 103 -7.76 -5.15 0.84
CA LEU A 103 -7.97 -4.29 2.00
C LEU A 103 -8.89 -3.11 1.66
N LEU A 104 -8.68 -2.45 0.52
CA LEU A 104 -9.52 -1.32 0.09
C LEU A 104 -10.98 -1.69 -0.13
N ARG A 105 -11.31 -2.98 -0.32
CA ARG A 105 -12.68 -3.47 -0.53
C ARG A 105 -13.39 -3.85 0.76
N GLN A 106 -12.71 -3.84 1.89
CA GLN A 106 -13.30 -4.21 3.17
C GLN A 106 -14.28 -3.14 3.64
N LYS A 107 -15.50 -3.57 3.93
CA LYS A 107 -16.58 -2.72 4.41
C LYS A 107 -16.85 -2.95 5.89
N VAL A 108 -17.11 -1.86 6.59
CA VAL A 108 -17.76 -1.83 7.90
C VAL A 108 -19.10 -1.14 7.68
N ASP A 109 -20.19 -1.90 7.83
CA ASP A 109 -21.53 -1.47 7.43
C ASP A 109 -21.56 -1.00 5.96
N GLU A 110 -21.78 0.29 5.71
CA GLU A 110 -21.83 0.89 4.37
C GLU A 110 -20.55 1.65 3.98
N SER A 111 -19.54 1.68 4.85
CA SER A 111 -18.30 2.43 4.63
C SER A 111 -17.09 1.53 4.44
N TYR A 112 -16.09 2.01 3.69
CA TYR A 112 -14.85 1.28 3.46
C TYR A 112 -13.77 1.76 4.41
N CYS A 113 -13.33 0.92 5.34
CA CYS A 113 -12.44 1.33 6.44
C CYS A 113 -11.09 1.88 5.94
N CYS A 114 -10.48 1.23 4.93
CA CYS A 114 -9.23 1.69 4.35
C CYS A 114 -9.40 2.95 3.49
N VAL A 115 -10.57 3.16 2.88
CA VAL A 115 -10.85 4.38 2.11
C VAL A 115 -10.98 5.57 3.07
N GLN A 116 -11.72 5.41 4.17
CA GLN A 116 -11.80 6.43 5.22
C GLN A 116 -10.43 6.75 5.81
N TYR A 117 -9.56 5.75 5.97
CA TYR A 117 -8.19 6.00 6.40
C TYR A 117 -7.44 6.90 5.41
N ILE A 118 -7.52 6.62 4.10
CA ILE A 118 -6.86 7.42 3.06
C ILE A 118 -7.45 8.83 2.98
N GLU A 119 -8.77 9.00 3.15
CA GLU A 119 -9.43 10.31 3.17
C GLU A 119 -8.91 11.22 4.29
N ASN A 120 -8.48 10.65 5.42
CA ASN A 120 -7.85 11.39 6.51
C ASN A 120 -6.35 11.62 6.32
N HIS A 121 -5.75 11.02 5.28
CA HIS A 121 -4.31 11.04 5.03
C HIS A 121 -4.04 11.12 3.51
N PHE A 122 -4.44 12.22 2.87
CA PHE A 122 -4.29 12.40 1.42
C PHE A 122 -2.82 12.46 0.96
N ASP A 123 -1.88 12.70 1.86
CA ASP A 123 -0.44 12.62 1.62
C ASP A 123 0.00 11.25 1.08
N LEU A 124 -0.76 10.18 1.38
CA LEU A 124 -0.53 8.85 0.77
C LEU A 124 -0.76 8.86 -0.74
N LEU A 125 -1.79 9.57 -1.21
CA LEU A 125 -2.10 9.67 -2.63
C LEU A 125 -1.04 10.52 -3.35
N ASP A 126 -0.60 11.61 -2.73
CA ASP A 126 0.51 12.42 -3.23
C ASP A 126 1.78 11.57 -3.41
N PHE A 127 2.13 10.81 -2.38
CA PHE A 127 3.31 9.94 -2.43
C PHE A 127 3.17 8.84 -3.50
N LEU A 128 2.00 8.20 -3.64
CA LEU A 128 1.74 7.24 -4.72
C LEU A 128 1.96 7.85 -6.11
N VAL A 129 1.49 9.09 -6.33
CA VAL A 129 1.68 9.81 -7.60
C VAL A 129 3.15 10.16 -7.84
N VAL A 130 3.89 10.53 -6.80
CA VAL A 130 5.34 10.76 -6.90
C VAL A 130 6.07 9.45 -7.22
N CYS A 131 5.76 8.36 -6.53
CA CYS A 131 6.36 7.04 -6.78
C CYS A 131 6.01 6.48 -8.16
N TYR A 132 4.87 6.87 -8.75
CA TYR A 132 4.52 6.51 -10.12
C TYR A 132 5.56 7.00 -11.15
N LYS A 133 6.34 8.04 -10.83
CA LYS A 133 7.44 8.53 -11.68
C LYS A 133 8.69 7.63 -11.64
N ASN A 134 8.80 6.75 -10.64
CA ASN A 134 9.86 5.75 -10.58
C ASN A 134 9.48 4.54 -11.46
N LEU A 135 10.21 4.36 -12.57
CA LEU A 135 9.96 3.31 -13.56
C LEU A 135 9.92 1.89 -12.97
N GLU A 136 10.67 1.63 -11.89
CA GLU A 136 10.77 0.31 -11.29
C GLU A 136 9.50 -0.12 -10.55
N VAL A 137 8.73 0.84 -10.03
CA VAL A 137 7.49 0.61 -9.25
C VAL A 137 6.25 1.24 -9.89
N ALA A 138 6.41 1.95 -11.01
CA ALA A 138 5.32 2.66 -11.69
C ALA A 138 4.09 1.78 -11.94
N LEU A 139 4.31 0.53 -12.36
CA LEU A 139 3.21 -0.42 -12.60
C LEU A 139 2.46 -0.77 -11.30
N ASN A 140 3.19 -0.98 -10.20
CA ASN A 140 2.63 -1.27 -8.89
C ASN A 140 1.84 -0.07 -8.35
N CYS A 141 2.43 1.13 -8.37
CA CYS A 141 1.75 2.37 -7.98
C CYS A 141 0.49 2.61 -8.83
N GLY A 142 0.58 2.38 -10.14
CA GLY A 142 -0.55 2.51 -11.06
C GLY A 142 -1.70 1.55 -10.73
N ASN A 143 -1.40 0.32 -10.33
CA ASN A 143 -2.41 -0.63 -9.88
C ASN A 143 -3.08 -0.16 -8.57
N MET A 144 -2.31 0.32 -7.60
CA MET A 144 -2.85 0.84 -6.34
C MET A 144 -3.74 2.05 -6.57
N LEU A 145 -3.30 3.01 -7.39
CA LEU A 145 -4.06 4.19 -7.79
C LEU A 145 -5.35 3.82 -8.54
N ARG A 146 -5.30 2.83 -9.44
CA ARG A 146 -6.49 2.32 -10.14
C ARG A 146 -7.54 1.72 -9.20
N GLU A 147 -7.14 1.15 -8.07
CA GLU A 147 -8.11 0.74 -7.05
C GLU A 147 -8.68 1.95 -6.30
N CYS A 148 -7.88 2.98 -6.01
CA CYS A 148 -8.36 4.20 -5.33
C CYS A 148 -9.42 4.94 -6.14
N ILE A 149 -9.24 5.09 -7.47
CA ILE A 149 -10.19 5.86 -8.32
C ILE A 149 -11.59 5.24 -8.42
N LYS A 150 -11.79 4.01 -7.92
CA LYS A 150 -13.12 3.39 -7.84
C LYS A 150 -14.02 4.09 -6.82
N TYR A 151 -13.42 4.85 -5.91
CA TYR A 151 -14.10 5.60 -4.86
C TYR A 151 -14.17 7.09 -5.25
N PRO A 152 -15.36 7.69 -5.38
CA PRO A 152 -15.51 9.06 -5.86
C PRO A 152 -14.70 10.10 -5.06
N THR A 153 -14.63 9.95 -3.75
CA THR A 153 -13.87 10.83 -2.85
C THR A 153 -12.37 10.81 -3.16
N LEU A 154 -11.79 9.62 -3.29
CA LEU A 154 -10.37 9.46 -3.65
C LEU A 154 -10.10 9.87 -5.10
N ALA A 155 -11.02 9.62 -6.02
CA ALA A 155 -10.90 10.04 -7.42
C ALA A 155 -10.83 11.57 -7.54
N ASN A 156 -11.67 12.29 -6.80
CA ASN A 156 -11.65 13.75 -6.76
C ASN A 156 -10.33 14.26 -6.14
N ALA A 157 -9.89 13.69 -5.02
CA ALA A 157 -8.61 14.06 -4.42
C ALA A 157 -7.42 13.84 -5.37
N LEU A 158 -7.40 12.72 -6.11
CA LEU A 158 -6.36 12.46 -7.12
C LEU A 158 -6.40 13.46 -8.28
N SER A 159 -7.59 13.86 -8.73
CA SER A 159 -7.75 14.92 -9.73
C SER A 159 -7.14 16.23 -9.23
N ASP A 160 -7.44 16.63 -8.00
CA ASP A 160 -6.92 17.86 -7.40
C ASP A 160 -5.39 17.84 -7.27
N ILE A 161 -4.83 16.70 -6.84
CA ILE A 161 -3.38 16.47 -6.78
C ILE A 161 -2.75 16.62 -8.18
N TYR A 162 -3.36 16.01 -9.19
CA TYR A 162 -2.86 16.08 -10.57
C TYR A 162 -2.85 17.51 -11.10
N TRP A 163 -3.94 18.25 -10.92
CA TRP A 163 -4.04 19.65 -11.33
C TRP A 163 -3.03 20.54 -10.60
N SER A 164 -2.83 20.33 -9.30
CA SER A 164 -1.82 21.04 -8.51
C SER A 164 -0.40 20.80 -9.03
N GLN A 165 -0.04 19.54 -9.35
CA GLN A 165 1.26 19.21 -9.93
C GLN A 165 1.45 19.79 -11.34
N ALA A 166 0.40 19.76 -12.16
CA ALA A 166 0.42 20.35 -13.51
C ALA A 166 0.62 21.86 -13.45
N ALA A 167 -0.14 22.57 -12.60
CA ALA A 167 0.02 24.01 -12.39
C ALA A 167 1.44 24.37 -11.90
N SER A 168 1.97 23.60 -10.95
CA SER A 168 3.33 23.78 -10.44
C SER A 168 4.40 23.56 -11.52
N SER A 169 4.21 22.57 -12.39
CA SER A 169 5.12 22.28 -13.51
C SER A 169 5.10 23.38 -14.57
N CYS A 170 3.91 23.92 -14.88
CA CYS A 170 3.77 25.07 -15.77
C CYS A 170 4.43 26.32 -15.18
N PHE A 171 4.25 26.58 -13.88
CA PHE A 171 4.88 27.72 -13.20
C PHE A 171 6.41 27.61 -13.19
N SER A 172 6.95 26.43 -12.87
CA SER A 172 8.40 26.16 -12.93
C SER A 172 8.97 26.36 -14.35
N SER A 173 8.24 25.89 -15.36
CA SER A 173 8.63 26.09 -16.78
C SER A 173 8.62 27.56 -17.18
N MET A 174 7.64 28.35 -16.71
CA MET A 174 7.61 29.80 -16.94
C MET A 174 8.78 30.52 -16.26
N LEU A 175 9.11 30.18 -15.01
CA LEU A 175 10.28 30.74 -14.32
C LEU A 175 11.59 30.38 -15.03
N ASN A 176 11.75 29.13 -15.46
CA ASN A 176 12.94 28.69 -16.20
C ASN A 176 13.09 29.39 -17.55
N CYS A 177 11.98 29.69 -18.23
CA CYS A 177 11.99 30.52 -19.44
C CYS A 177 12.43 31.96 -19.12
N GLN A 178 11.93 32.57 -18.03
CA GLN A 178 12.32 33.92 -17.63
C GLN A 178 13.80 34.02 -17.25
N THR A 179 14.35 33.07 -16.50
CA THR A 179 15.78 33.03 -16.16
C THR A 179 16.66 32.75 -17.37
N SER A 180 16.22 31.91 -18.31
CA SER A 180 16.94 31.67 -19.57
C SER A 180 16.98 32.89 -20.48
N ILE A 181 15.89 33.65 -20.57
CA ILE A 181 15.84 34.92 -21.31
C ILE A 181 16.77 35.96 -20.67
N LEU A 182 16.80 36.05 -19.33
CA LEU A 182 17.69 36.97 -18.61
C LEU A 182 19.18 36.62 -18.85
N HIS A 183 19.51 35.34 -18.94
CA HIS A 183 20.87 34.85 -19.24
C HIS A 183 21.31 35.05 -20.70
N LEU A 184 20.37 35.17 -21.64
CA LEU A 184 20.64 35.48 -23.05
C LEU A 184 20.80 36.98 -23.33
N MET A 185 20.40 37.83 -22.38
CA MET A 185 20.46 39.30 -22.48
C MET A 185 21.65 39.93 -21.72
N LEU A 186 22.50 39.11 -21.10
CA LEU A 186 23.77 39.48 -20.45
C LEU A 186 24.94 38.92 -21.26
#